data_AF-G5BRD8-F1
#
_entry.id   AF-G5BRD8-F1
#
_cell.length_a   1.000
_cell.length_b   1.000
_cell.length_c   1.000
_cell.angle_alpha   90.00
_cell.angle_beta   90.00
_cell.angle_gamma   90.00
#
_symmetry.space_group_name_H-M   'P 1'
#
loop_
_entity.id
_entity.type
_entity.pdbx_description
1 polymer ?
#
loop_
_entity_poly.entity_id
_entity_poly.type
_entity_poly.pdbx_seq_one_letter_code
_entity_poly.pdbx_strand_id
1 'polypeptide(L)'
;METMKAVAEVSESTKAEAVAAVQRQCQEEVASLQAILKDSISSYEAQLSALKQERQQQQQDCEEKQWELSRLQQLLARAHPRDSLEKEMEKAHEDAEKLREIVVPMEQEITELKAKLLRAEALILETQGRPTLGSSELLPPAWNPSPPLEPLEEPSGGPAAEAFAHNCDDSASISSFSLGGCAGSSASLPRGRRGLSPEQEETASLVSTGTLVPEGIYLPPPGYQLIPDTQWDQLQVEGRQLRRDLDSVSQERDELQEGLRRSNEDCAKQMQVLLAQVQNSEQLLRTLQSTVSQAQEHVQLQMAELSTSHKCLHHEVKRLTEENQGLRAEQPLAVPAVPQGQEQQAGEEEAALPGSVQELQQLVRHTRQEAHARQQAWEHEAERLRIEIVTLREALEEETAARASLEGQLRAQREETEVLEASLCSLRTEMERIQQEQSKDQLTDLLAEQRAKVLRLQAELEISEQVQRDFVRLSQALQVRLERVRQAETLEQVRSFVDEAPLRDIRDIKDT
;
A
#
# COMPACT_ATOMS: atom_id res chain seq x y z
N MET A 1 -44.22 -32.48 68.16
CA MET A 1 -44.48 -31.28 67.33
C MET A 1 -43.20 -30.47 67.12
N GLU A 2 -42.48 -30.11 68.19
CA GLU A 2 -41.27 -29.25 68.14
C GLU A 2 -40.20 -29.74 67.15
N THR A 3 -39.89 -31.04 67.13
CA THR A 3 -38.96 -31.64 66.15
C THR A 3 -39.34 -31.38 64.69
N MET A 4 -40.64 -31.35 64.37
CA MET A 4 -41.14 -31.08 63.03
C MET A 4 -41.06 -29.58 62.68
N LYS A 5 -41.18 -28.70 63.67
CA LYS A 5 -40.93 -27.25 63.48
C LYS A 5 -39.45 -26.99 63.21
N ALA A 6 -38.55 -27.54 64.01
CA ALA A 6 -37.11 -27.39 63.80
C ALA A 6 -36.66 -27.90 62.42
N VAL A 7 -37.20 -29.03 61.94
CA VAL A 7 -36.92 -29.53 60.58
C VAL A 7 -37.50 -28.60 59.51
N ALA A 8 -38.69 -28.03 59.71
CA ALA A 8 -39.27 -27.05 58.78
C ALA A 8 -38.42 -25.77 58.72
N GLU A 9 -38.07 -25.19 59.87
CA GLU A 9 -37.23 -23.99 60.02
C GLU A 9 -35.84 -24.19 59.38
N VAL A 10 -35.20 -25.35 59.58
CA VAL A 10 -33.95 -25.70 58.87
C VAL A 10 -34.18 -25.79 57.36
N SER A 11 -35.26 -26.43 56.90
CA SER A 11 -35.55 -26.53 55.46
C SER A 11 -35.88 -25.19 54.79
N GLU A 12 -36.43 -24.24 55.55
CA GLU A 12 -36.71 -22.88 55.11
C GLU A 12 -35.42 -22.05 55.06
N SER A 13 -34.57 -22.17 56.09
CA SER A 13 -33.23 -21.58 56.14
C SER A 13 -32.36 -22.03 54.97
N THR A 14 -32.27 -23.34 54.69
CA THR A 14 -31.49 -23.87 53.55
C THR A 14 -32.03 -23.40 52.19
N LYS A 15 -33.35 -23.22 52.05
CA LYS A 15 -33.93 -22.64 50.83
C LYS A 15 -33.60 -21.16 50.69
N ALA A 16 -33.69 -20.39 51.78
CA ALA A 16 -33.33 -18.97 51.80
C ALA A 16 -31.82 -18.78 51.48
N GLU A 17 -30.95 -19.62 52.04
CA GLU A 17 -29.51 -19.62 51.75
C GLU A 17 -29.22 -19.98 50.28
N ALA A 18 -29.89 -20.99 49.72
CA ALA A 18 -29.76 -21.36 48.31
C ALA A 18 -30.24 -20.23 47.36
N VAL A 19 -31.38 -19.59 47.67
CA VAL A 19 -31.87 -18.43 46.91
C VAL A 19 -30.89 -17.26 47.02
N ALA A 20 -30.35 -16.98 48.21
CA ALA A 20 -29.35 -15.94 48.43
C ALA A 20 -28.01 -16.25 47.74
N ALA A 21 -27.67 -17.52 47.53
CA ALA A 21 -26.49 -17.94 46.76
C ALA A 21 -26.69 -17.71 45.25
N VAL A 22 -27.84 -18.12 44.70
CA VAL A 22 -28.19 -17.85 43.29
C VAL A 22 -28.27 -16.33 43.02
N GLN A 23 -28.85 -15.55 43.94
CA GLN A 23 -28.90 -14.09 43.83
C GLN A 23 -27.51 -13.46 43.81
N ARG A 24 -26.56 -13.95 44.64
CA ARG A 24 -25.17 -13.49 44.61
C ARG A 24 -24.48 -13.86 43.30
N GLN A 25 -24.60 -15.11 42.84
CA GLN A 25 -24.05 -15.52 41.56
C GLN A 25 -24.57 -14.66 40.39
N CYS A 26 -25.88 -14.39 40.33
CA CYS A 26 -26.45 -13.52 39.29
C CYS A 26 -25.93 -12.07 39.38
N GLN A 27 -25.66 -11.55 40.58
CA GLN A 27 -25.06 -10.23 40.77
C GLN A 27 -23.58 -10.20 40.35
N GLU A 28 -22.83 -11.26 40.65
CA GLU A 28 -21.43 -11.45 40.26
C GLU A 28 -21.29 -11.60 38.73
N GLU A 29 -22.18 -12.37 38.08
CA GLU A 29 -22.26 -12.51 36.63
C GLU A 29 -22.62 -11.18 35.94
N VAL A 30 -23.61 -10.43 36.45
CA VAL A 30 -23.96 -9.09 35.93
C VAL A 30 -22.80 -8.11 36.10
N ALA A 31 -22.11 -8.11 37.25
CA ALA A 31 -20.94 -7.25 37.48
C ALA A 31 -19.77 -7.61 36.57
N SER A 32 -19.53 -8.90 36.32
CA SER A 32 -18.51 -9.41 35.38
C SER A 32 -18.81 -8.97 33.95
N LEU A 33 -20.05 -9.15 33.47
CA LEU A 33 -20.48 -8.70 32.15
C LEU A 33 -20.39 -7.17 31.99
N GLN A 34 -20.72 -6.40 33.04
CA GLN A 34 -20.55 -4.94 33.04
C GLN A 34 -19.08 -4.52 32.98
N ALA A 35 -18.17 -5.24 33.65
CA ALA A 35 -16.73 -4.99 33.56
C ALA A 35 -16.20 -5.28 32.15
N ILE A 36 -16.50 -6.45 31.58
CA ILE A 36 -16.09 -6.83 30.22
C ILE A 36 -16.65 -5.86 29.16
N LEU A 37 -17.91 -5.43 29.31
CA LEU A 37 -18.50 -4.43 28.41
C LEU A 37 -17.83 -3.06 28.56
N LYS A 38 -17.51 -2.62 29.78
CA LYS A 38 -16.80 -1.37 30.02
C LYS A 38 -15.39 -1.40 29.43
N ASP A 39 -14.64 -2.47 29.65
CA ASP A 39 -13.27 -2.61 29.17
C ASP A 39 -13.21 -2.71 27.63
N SER A 40 -14.18 -3.37 27.00
CA SER A 40 -14.30 -3.37 25.54
C SER A 40 -14.67 -1.99 24.98
N ILE A 41 -15.61 -1.26 25.60
CA ILE A 41 -15.92 0.13 25.23
C ILE A 41 -14.67 1.01 25.36
N SER A 42 -13.95 0.96 26.48
CA SER A 42 -12.72 1.74 26.67
C SER A 42 -11.60 1.35 25.70
N SER A 43 -11.52 0.08 25.28
CA SER A 43 -10.62 -0.38 24.22
C SER A 43 -10.98 0.24 22.86
N TYR A 44 -12.26 0.21 22.48
CA TYR A 44 -12.74 0.84 21.25
C TYR A 44 -12.60 2.37 21.27
N GLU A 45 -12.82 3.03 22.41
CA GLU A 45 -12.58 4.47 22.57
C GLU A 45 -11.10 4.84 22.39
N ALA A 46 -10.18 4.00 22.88
CA ALA A 46 -8.73 4.17 22.68
C ALA A 46 -8.30 3.91 21.22
N GLN A 47 -8.88 2.91 20.56
CA GLN A 47 -8.65 2.68 19.12
C GLN A 47 -9.19 3.83 18.27
N LEU A 48 -10.38 4.35 18.60
CA LEU A 48 -11.01 5.49 17.91
C LEU A 48 -10.28 6.81 18.16
N SER A 49 -9.60 7.00 19.29
CA SER A 49 -8.74 8.18 19.51
C SER A 49 -7.41 8.06 18.77
N ALA A 50 -6.78 6.87 18.78
CA ALA A 50 -5.57 6.60 18.01
C ALA A 50 -5.79 6.81 16.50
N LEU A 51 -6.86 6.26 15.91
CA LEU A 51 -7.19 6.43 14.48
C LEU A 51 -7.51 7.90 14.11
N LYS A 52 -8.06 8.69 15.05
CA LYS A 52 -8.26 10.13 14.84
C LYS A 52 -6.93 10.89 14.87
N GLN A 53 -6.04 10.56 15.80
CA GLN A 53 -4.71 11.15 15.89
C GLN A 53 -3.86 10.80 14.66
N GLU A 54 -3.90 9.55 14.20
CA GLU A 54 -3.20 9.11 12.99
C GLU A 54 -3.70 9.86 11.75
N ARG A 55 -5.02 9.96 11.53
CA ARG A 55 -5.57 10.76 10.42
C ARG A 55 -5.17 12.23 10.51
N GLN A 56 -5.13 12.80 11.71
CA GLN A 56 -4.71 14.19 11.91
C GLN A 56 -3.22 14.39 11.60
N GLN A 57 -2.36 13.44 11.98
CA GLN A 57 -0.94 13.43 11.59
C GLN A 57 -0.79 13.31 10.06
N GLN A 58 -1.47 12.34 9.43
CA GLN A 58 -1.47 12.17 7.98
C GLN A 58 -1.93 13.45 7.23
N GLN A 59 -2.89 14.19 7.78
CA GLN A 59 -3.30 15.48 7.23
C GLN A 59 -2.19 16.54 7.37
N GLN A 60 -1.54 16.64 8.54
CA GLN A 60 -0.42 17.57 8.76
C GLN A 60 0.76 17.25 7.83
N ASP A 61 1.15 15.98 7.73
CA ASP A 61 2.16 15.50 6.78
C ASP A 61 1.83 15.89 5.32
N CYS A 62 0.56 15.86 4.94
CA CYS A 62 0.11 16.26 3.60
C CYS A 62 0.15 17.79 3.41
N GLU A 63 -0.22 18.57 4.42
CA GLU A 63 -0.14 20.04 4.40
C GLU A 63 1.32 20.51 4.36
N GLU A 64 2.22 19.88 5.13
CA GLU A 64 3.67 20.14 5.08
C GLU A 64 4.25 19.81 3.70
N LYS A 65 3.94 18.64 3.13
CA LYS A 65 4.38 18.27 1.77
C LYS A 65 3.83 19.23 0.70
N GLN A 66 2.62 19.76 0.86
CA GLN A 66 2.08 20.80 -0.03
C GLN A 66 2.83 22.14 0.11
N TRP A 67 3.22 22.52 1.32
CA TRP A 67 4.08 23.69 1.56
C TRP A 67 5.48 23.51 0.95
N GLU A 68 6.09 22.34 1.10
CA GLU A 68 7.38 22.03 0.48
C GLU A 68 7.31 22.02 -1.05
N LEU A 69 6.30 21.37 -1.64
CA LEU A 69 6.07 21.39 -3.08
C LEU A 69 5.87 22.82 -3.60
N SER A 70 5.08 23.65 -2.89
CA SER A 70 4.86 25.06 -3.25
C SER A 70 6.16 25.87 -3.18
N ARG A 71 7.00 25.63 -2.16
CA ARG A 71 8.31 26.25 -2.00
C ARG A 71 9.29 25.81 -3.10
N LEU A 72 9.31 24.53 -3.45
CA LEU A 72 10.14 23.99 -4.53
C LEU A 72 9.69 24.52 -5.91
N GLN A 73 8.38 24.62 -6.16
CA GLN A 73 7.83 25.25 -7.36
C GLN A 73 8.23 26.74 -7.43
N GLN A 74 8.19 27.48 -6.33
CA GLN A 74 8.64 28.89 -6.32
C GLN A 74 10.16 29.03 -6.55
N LEU A 75 10.97 28.08 -6.08
CA LEU A 75 12.40 28.02 -6.39
C LEU A 75 12.64 27.66 -7.86
N LEU A 76 11.90 26.70 -8.42
CA LEU A 76 11.96 26.34 -9.84
C LEU A 76 11.56 27.52 -10.74
N ALA A 77 10.50 28.26 -10.38
CA ALA A 77 10.06 29.47 -11.07
C ALA A 77 11.11 30.60 -11.05
N ARG A 78 11.93 30.68 -10.00
CA ARG A 78 13.11 31.56 -9.97
C ARG A 78 14.30 30.98 -10.76
N ALA A 79 14.40 29.66 -10.86
CA ALA A 79 15.39 28.94 -11.64
C ALA A 79 15.00 28.77 -13.13
N HIS A 80 14.45 29.82 -13.75
CA HIS A 80 14.23 29.92 -15.20
C HIS A 80 15.36 30.64 -16.02
N PRO A 81 16.66 30.72 -15.62
CA PRO A 81 17.68 31.27 -16.51
C PRO A 81 17.98 30.33 -17.70
N ARG A 82 17.47 29.09 -17.71
CA ARG A 82 17.53 28.21 -18.90
C ARG A 82 16.80 28.83 -20.08
N ASP A 83 15.59 29.35 -19.88
CA ASP A 83 14.80 30.06 -20.91
C ASP A 83 15.44 31.37 -21.39
N SER A 84 16.41 31.92 -20.63
CA SER A 84 17.24 33.06 -21.05
C SER A 84 18.43 32.57 -21.87
N LEU A 85 19.16 31.59 -21.34
CA LEU A 85 20.31 30.97 -22.00
C LEU A 85 19.94 30.34 -23.35
N GLU A 86 18.77 29.72 -23.46
CA GLU A 86 18.25 29.16 -24.71
C GLU A 86 18.06 30.23 -25.78
N LYS A 87 17.50 31.40 -25.41
CA LYS A 87 17.35 32.56 -26.32
C LYS A 87 18.68 33.23 -26.64
N GLU A 88 19.62 33.23 -25.71
CA GLU A 88 21.00 33.69 -25.93
C GLU A 88 21.77 32.76 -26.88
N MET A 89 21.57 31.44 -26.76
CA MET A 89 22.10 30.42 -27.68
C MET A 89 21.46 30.51 -29.07
N GLU A 90 20.14 30.67 -29.16
CA GLU A 90 19.38 30.86 -30.40
C GLU A 90 19.87 32.11 -31.15
N LYS A 91 19.97 33.24 -30.45
CA LYS A 91 20.53 34.47 -31.02
C LYS A 91 22.00 34.31 -31.47
N ALA A 92 22.84 33.63 -30.67
CA ALA A 92 24.22 33.36 -31.05
C ALA A 92 24.30 32.44 -32.29
N HIS A 93 23.33 31.54 -32.47
CA HIS A 93 23.21 30.72 -33.68
C HIS A 93 22.81 31.57 -34.90
N GLU A 94 21.81 32.45 -34.77
CA GLU A 94 21.43 33.37 -35.85
C GLU A 94 22.59 34.28 -36.28
N ASP A 95 23.35 34.83 -35.32
CA ASP A 95 24.45 35.73 -35.63
C ASP A 95 25.63 34.96 -36.27
N ALA A 96 25.79 33.66 -35.95
CA ALA A 96 26.71 32.77 -36.66
C ALA A 96 26.22 32.36 -38.07
N GLU A 97 24.90 32.27 -38.31
CA GLU A 97 24.32 32.10 -39.65
C GLU A 97 24.63 33.34 -40.53
N LYS A 98 24.28 34.54 -40.04
CA LYS A 98 24.53 35.82 -40.73
C LYS A 98 26.02 36.03 -41.06
N LEU A 99 26.91 35.58 -40.17
CA LEU A 99 28.35 35.59 -40.43
C LEU A 99 28.77 34.57 -41.51
N ARG A 100 28.18 33.37 -41.57
CA ARG A 100 28.42 32.41 -42.68
C ARG A 100 28.00 32.99 -44.03
N GLU A 101 26.85 33.65 -44.10
CA GLU A 101 26.34 34.26 -45.35
C GLU A 101 27.30 35.30 -45.94
N ILE A 102 28.08 35.99 -45.10
CA ILE A 102 29.09 36.99 -45.52
C ILE A 102 30.46 36.35 -45.76
N VAL A 103 30.89 35.43 -44.87
CA VAL A 103 32.23 34.82 -44.93
C VAL A 103 32.38 33.86 -46.10
N VAL A 104 31.38 33.02 -46.39
CA VAL A 104 31.46 32.03 -47.48
C VAL A 104 31.71 32.65 -48.87
N PRO A 105 31.00 33.71 -49.32
CA PRO A 105 31.33 34.37 -50.58
C PRO A 105 32.67 35.12 -50.54
N MET A 106 33.08 35.66 -49.38
CA MET A 106 34.43 36.23 -49.22
C MET A 106 35.52 35.16 -49.37
N GLU A 107 35.34 33.97 -48.79
CA GLU A 107 36.28 32.84 -48.96
C GLU A 107 36.34 32.39 -50.42
N GLN A 108 35.20 32.30 -51.11
CA GLN A 108 35.14 32.01 -52.54
C GLN A 108 35.92 33.04 -53.36
N GLU A 109 35.69 34.34 -53.15
CA GLU A 109 36.43 35.40 -53.84
C GLU A 109 37.94 35.35 -53.52
N ILE A 110 38.33 35.07 -52.26
CA ILE A 110 39.73 34.87 -51.87
C ILE A 110 40.35 33.67 -52.60
N THR A 111 39.63 32.55 -52.78
CA THR A 111 40.13 31.41 -53.57
C THR A 111 40.26 31.76 -55.06
N GLU A 112 39.31 32.50 -55.63
CA GLU A 112 39.40 33.01 -56.99
C GLU A 112 40.59 33.95 -57.18
N LEU A 113 40.82 34.89 -56.25
CA LEU A 113 41.93 35.83 -56.27
C LEU A 113 43.28 35.11 -56.14
N LYS A 114 43.40 34.13 -55.24
CA LYS A 114 44.57 33.24 -55.16
C LYS A 114 44.79 32.47 -56.48
N ALA A 115 43.74 31.93 -57.09
CA ALA A 115 43.83 31.25 -58.38
C ALA A 115 44.15 32.20 -59.55
N LYS A 116 43.78 33.49 -59.48
CA LYS A 116 44.17 34.53 -60.45
C LYS A 116 45.63 34.94 -60.25
N LEU A 117 46.08 35.08 -58.99
CA LEU A 117 47.47 35.36 -58.61
C LEU A 117 48.43 34.28 -59.11
N LEU A 118 48.17 33.00 -58.78
CA LEU A 118 49.00 31.87 -59.22
C LEU A 118 49.12 31.77 -60.76
N ARG A 119 48.07 32.16 -61.50
CA ARG A 119 48.11 32.24 -62.98
C ARG A 119 48.95 33.43 -63.47
N ALA A 120 48.91 34.57 -62.79
CA ALA A 120 49.78 35.70 -63.10
C ALA A 120 51.26 35.37 -62.78
N GLU A 121 51.54 34.73 -61.65
CA GLU A 121 52.88 34.26 -61.26
C GLU A 121 53.45 33.27 -62.28
N ALA A 122 52.64 32.31 -62.76
CA ALA A 122 53.04 31.39 -63.82
C ALA A 122 53.42 32.12 -65.14
N LEU A 123 52.63 33.11 -65.56
CA LEU A 123 52.92 33.94 -66.74
C LEU A 123 54.15 34.85 -66.53
N ILE A 124 54.43 35.27 -65.30
CA ILE A 124 55.63 36.01 -64.92
C ILE A 124 56.87 35.09 -64.99
N LEU A 125 56.77 33.83 -64.56
CA LEU A 125 57.84 32.83 -64.76
C LEU A 125 58.05 32.50 -66.25
N GLU A 126 56.98 32.38 -67.04
CA GLU A 126 57.06 32.08 -68.47
C GLU A 126 57.69 33.23 -69.28
N THR A 127 57.48 34.48 -68.86
CA THR A 127 58.12 35.66 -69.46
C THR A 127 59.53 35.94 -68.92
N GLN A 128 59.89 35.47 -67.72
CA GLN A 128 61.24 35.54 -67.16
C GLN A 128 62.11 34.34 -67.57
N GLY A 129 62.63 34.39 -68.79
CA GLY A 129 63.46 33.32 -69.33
C GLY A 129 64.82 33.11 -68.64
N ARG A 130 64.95 31.97 -67.93
CA ARG A 130 66.19 31.28 -67.49
C ARG A 130 66.93 31.83 -66.23
N PRO A 131 67.79 31.03 -65.56
CA PRO A 131 67.56 30.76 -64.12
C PRO A 131 68.81 30.78 -63.20
N THR A 132 68.60 30.95 -61.89
CA THR A 132 69.62 30.68 -60.86
C THR A 132 69.04 30.17 -59.53
N LEU A 133 69.87 29.39 -58.84
CA LEU A 133 69.70 28.85 -57.48
C LEU A 133 69.32 29.91 -56.42
N GLY A 134 68.61 29.49 -55.38
CA GLY A 134 68.43 30.26 -54.14
C GLY A 134 67.68 29.47 -53.06
N SER A 135 68.32 29.21 -51.92
CA SER A 135 67.74 28.52 -50.75
C SER A 135 66.88 29.46 -49.90
N SER A 136 65.92 28.90 -49.15
CA SER A 136 65.85 29.04 -47.68
C SER A 136 64.80 28.10 -47.08
N GLU A 137 64.92 27.76 -45.80
CA GLU A 137 63.83 27.12 -45.03
C GLU A 137 62.65 28.07 -44.80
N LEU A 138 61.55 27.53 -44.25
CA LEU A 138 60.94 28.10 -43.04
C LEU A 138 60.00 27.10 -42.35
N LEU A 139 60.31 26.77 -41.09
CA LEU A 139 59.39 26.12 -40.14
C LEU A 139 58.49 27.18 -39.48
N PRO A 140 57.19 26.92 -39.26
CA PRO A 140 56.39 27.67 -38.29
C PRO A 140 56.74 27.25 -36.85
N PRO A 141 56.77 28.17 -35.88
CA PRO A 141 57.21 27.89 -34.51
C PRO A 141 56.08 27.40 -33.60
N ALA A 142 56.46 26.77 -32.49
CA ALA A 142 55.58 26.56 -31.34
C ALA A 142 55.78 27.67 -30.29
N TRP A 143 54.70 28.10 -29.63
CA TRP A 143 54.68 28.37 -28.17
C TRP A 143 53.26 28.70 -27.65
N ASN A 144 53.01 28.33 -26.40
CA ASN A 144 51.86 28.76 -25.59
C ASN A 144 52.10 30.17 -25.02
N PRO A 145 51.10 30.80 -24.38
CA PRO A 145 51.28 31.00 -22.93
C PRO A 145 49.99 30.88 -22.05
N SER A 146 50.23 30.67 -20.76
CA SER A 146 49.30 30.71 -19.60
C SER A 146 50.08 31.26 -18.38
N PRO A 147 49.53 31.42 -17.13
CA PRO A 147 48.14 31.41 -16.64
C PRO A 147 47.60 32.87 -16.41
N PRO A 148 47.61 33.58 -15.23
CA PRO A 148 47.88 33.28 -13.80
C PRO A 148 46.83 33.75 -12.74
N LEU A 149 46.77 33.06 -11.58
CA LEU A 149 46.55 33.56 -10.18
C LEU A 149 45.22 34.30 -9.79
N GLU A 150 44.65 34.27 -8.56
CA GLU A 150 44.82 33.44 -7.33
C GLU A 150 43.55 33.49 -6.39
N PRO A 151 43.50 33.69 -5.03
CA PRO A 151 42.65 32.84 -4.15
C PRO A 151 41.57 33.55 -3.26
N LEU A 152 40.69 32.75 -2.62
CA LEU A 152 39.96 32.92 -1.33
C LEU A 152 38.91 31.77 -1.18
N GLU A 153 38.42 31.29 -0.03
CA GLU A 153 38.76 31.44 1.41
C GLU A 153 38.22 30.22 2.21
N GLU A 154 38.73 29.91 3.40
CA GLU A 154 38.10 28.97 4.37
C GLU A 154 37.13 29.69 5.32
N PRO A 155 36.15 28.96 5.89
CA PRO A 155 36.26 28.68 7.34
C PRO A 155 36.00 27.18 7.65
N SER A 156 36.76 26.50 8.51
CA SER A 156 37.07 26.77 9.94
C SER A 156 35.83 26.70 10.85
N GLY A 157 35.73 25.67 11.71
CA GLY A 157 34.50 25.37 12.47
C GLY A 157 34.62 24.62 13.81
N GLY A 158 35.71 23.86 14.05
CA GLY A 158 36.06 23.33 15.38
C GLY A 158 35.34 22.04 15.86
N PRO A 159 35.76 21.46 17.01
CA PRO A 159 35.45 20.06 17.37
C PRO A 159 34.65 19.89 18.69
N ALA A 160 34.09 18.69 18.88
CA ALA A 160 33.49 18.25 20.14
C ALA A 160 34.08 16.90 20.61
N ALA A 161 34.44 16.85 21.89
CA ALA A 161 35.32 15.90 22.55
C ALA A 161 35.03 14.39 22.42
N GLU A 162 36.10 13.62 22.53
CA GLU A 162 36.14 12.18 22.79
C GLU A 162 35.45 11.79 24.11
N ALA A 163 34.93 10.55 24.19
CA ALA A 163 34.69 9.87 25.46
C ALA A 163 34.92 8.35 25.33
N PHE A 164 35.81 7.82 26.19
CA PHE A 164 36.03 6.40 26.46
C PHE A 164 34.71 5.65 26.79
N ALA A 165 34.57 4.32 26.67
CA ALA A 165 35.59 3.28 26.86
C ALA A 165 35.30 1.94 26.12
N HIS A 166 36.32 1.10 26.05
CA HIS A 166 36.24 -0.33 25.72
C HIS A 166 35.79 -1.15 26.95
N ASN A 167 34.99 -2.21 26.76
CA ASN A 167 34.98 -3.40 27.64
C ASN A 167 34.25 -4.58 26.96
N CYS A 168 34.57 -5.79 27.40
CA CYS A 168 34.10 -7.05 26.81
C CYS A 168 32.88 -7.63 27.55
N ASP A 169 32.28 -8.66 26.94
CA ASP A 169 31.66 -9.87 27.53
C ASP A 169 31.37 -9.83 29.07
N ASP A 170 30.15 -10.07 29.55
CA ASP A 170 29.61 -11.44 29.57
C ASP A 170 28.09 -11.55 29.86
N SER A 171 27.51 -12.70 29.50
CA SER A 171 26.29 -13.35 30.05
C SER A 171 24.98 -12.55 30.32
N ALA A 172 23.94 -12.78 29.49
CA ALA A 172 22.51 -12.73 29.91
C ALA A 172 21.56 -13.45 28.91
N SER A 173 21.65 -14.78 28.77
CA SER A 173 20.72 -15.54 27.91
C SER A 173 19.35 -15.71 28.58
N ILE A 174 18.27 -15.20 27.94
CA ILE A 174 16.88 -15.53 28.29
C ILE A 174 16.15 -16.12 27.08
N SER A 175 16.46 -17.39 26.80
CA SER A 175 15.81 -18.18 25.76
C SER A 175 14.37 -18.50 26.12
N SER A 176 13.41 -17.78 25.55
CA SER A 176 11.98 -18.13 25.69
C SER A 176 11.62 -19.31 24.79
N PHE A 177 10.87 -20.24 25.38
CA PHE A 177 10.46 -21.52 24.83
C PHE A 177 9.56 -21.39 23.59
N SER A 178 9.86 -22.14 22.54
CA SER A 178 8.92 -22.49 21.46
C SER A 178 9.06 -23.97 21.16
N LEU A 179 8.06 -24.75 21.58
CA LEU A 179 8.09 -26.21 21.48
C LEU A 179 7.45 -26.66 20.15
N GLY A 180 8.28 -26.82 19.12
CA GLY A 180 7.88 -27.49 17.88
C GLY A 180 7.76 -29.02 18.05
N GLY A 181 6.91 -29.68 17.26
CA GLY A 181 6.81 -31.14 17.21
C GLY A 181 8.07 -31.81 16.62
N CYS A 182 8.18 -33.14 16.56
CA CYS A 182 7.13 -34.14 16.35
C CYS A 182 7.55 -35.57 16.80
N ALA A 183 6.61 -36.51 16.64
CA ALA A 183 6.79 -37.96 16.51
C ALA A 183 7.22 -38.76 17.76
N GLY A 184 6.31 -39.60 18.25
CA GLY A 184 6.56 -40.62 19.27
C GLY A 184 5.29 -41.44 19.54
N SER A 185 5.19 -42.64 18.98
CA SER A 185 3.98 -43.48 19.08
C SER A 185 3.90 -44.22 20.42
N SER A 186 2.74 -44.22 21.09
CA SER A 186 2.11 -45.40 21.76
C SER A 186 0.88 -45.07 22.61
N ALA A 187 0.11 -46.12 22.94
CA ALA A 187 -0.84 -46.25 24.06
C ALA A 187 -2.25 -45.58 23.99
N SER A 188 -3.23 -46.41 23.57
CA SER A 188 -4.52 -46.68 24.23
C SER A 188 -5.53 -45.56 24.57
N LEU A 189 -6.65 -45.57 23.81
CA LEU A 189 -8.05 -45.78 24.24
C LEU A 189 -8.71 -44.88 25.34
N PRO A 190 -10.05 -44.65 25.31
CA PRO A 190 -10.99 -44.72 24.17
C PRO A 190 -12.06 -43.59 24.13
N ARG A 191 -13.03 -43.76 23.21
CA ARG A 191 -14.46 -43.39 23.33
C ARG A 191 -14.96 -42.12 22.61
N GLY A 192 -15.05 -42.23 21.28
CA GLY A 192 -16.07 -41.48 20.54
C GLY A 192 -17.47 -42.09 20.71
N ARG A 193 -18.46 -41.26 21.03
CA ARG A 193 -19.83 -41.30 20.47
C ARG A 193 -19.85 -40.11 19.50
N ARG A 194 -20.03 -40.22 18.19
CA ARG A 194 -21.06 -40.94 17.41
C ARG A 194 -22.45 -40.76 18.00
N GLY A 195 -23.15 -39.74 17.50
CA GLY A 195 -24.54 -39.49 17.84
C GLY A 195 -25.45 -40.62 17.38
N LEU A 196 -26.50 -40.87 18.17
CA LEU A 196 -27.68 -41.67 17.87
C LEU A 196 -28.84 -40.98 18.57
N SER A 197 -29.94 -40.73 17.88
CA SER A 197 -31.12 -40.04 18.44
C SER A 197 -31.89 -40.98 19.39
N PRO A 198 -32.08 -40.63 20.68
CA PRO A 198 -32.64 -41.53 21.67
C PRO A 198 -34.18 -41.37 21.83
N GLU A 199 -34.94 -41.50 20.74
CA GLU A 199 -36.42 -41.32 20.76
C GLU A 199 -37.23 -42.51 20.20
N GLN A 200 -36.61 -43.65 19.85
CA GLN A 200 -37.33 -44.74 19.15
C GLN A 200 -36.95 -46.20 19.49
N GLU A 201 -36.36 -46.47 20.67
CA GLU A 201 -36.19 -47.85 21.19
C GLU A 201 -37.12 -48.20 22.37
N GLU A 202 -37.67 -47.22 23.11
CA GLU A 202 -38.42 -47.51 24.36
C GLU A 202 -39.88 -47.94 24.14
N THR A 203 -40.45 -47.74 22.95
CA THR A 203 -41.84 -48.13 22.64
C THR A 203 -42.04 -49.64 22.42
N ALA A 204 -40.96 -50.44 22.37
CA ALA A 204 -41.01 -51.89 22.13
C ALA A 204 -40.99 -52.75 23.41
N SER A 205 -40.59 -52.21 24.56
CA SER A 205 -40.22 -52.99 25.76
C SER A 205 -41.33 -53.23 26.78
N LEU A 206 -42.58 -52.81 26.51
CA LEU A 206 -43.70 -52.85 27.47
C LEU A 206 -44.81 -53.86 27.12
N VAL A 207 -44.43 -55.06 26.65
CA VAL A 207 -45.35 -56.20 26.43
C VAL A 207 -44.92 -57.46 27.22
N SER A 208 -44.25 -57.28 28.38
CA SER A 208 -43.64 -58.40 29.13
C SER A 208 -43.80 -58.34 30.67
N THR A 209 -44.94 -57.88 31.18
CA THR A 209 -45.40 -58.19 32.56
C THR A 209 -46.92 -58.27 32.60
N GLY A 210 -47.47 -59.48 32.54
CA GLY A 210 -48.91 -59.70 32.57
C GLY A 210 -49.47 -59.86 33.99
N THR A 211 -50.30 -58.92 34.44
CA THR A 211 -51.31 -59.15 35.49
C THR A 211 -52.66 -58.61 35.03
N LEU A 212 -53.65 -59.50 34.95
CA LEU A 212 -55.02 -59.16 34.57
C LEU A 212 -55.67 -58.26 35.63
N VAL A 213 -56.06 -57.05 35.22
CA VAL A 213 -56.94 -56.14 35.96
C VAL A 213 -58.09 -55.79 34.99
N PRO A 214 -59.37 -55.73 35.44
CA PRO A 214 -60.49 -55.43 34.56
C PRO A 214 -60.40 -54.06 33.88
N GLU A 215 -61.06 -53.91 32.73
CA GLU A 215 -61.11 -52.66 31.97
C GLU A 215 -61.71 -51.51 32.80
N GLY A 216 -60.90 -50.49 33.08
CA GLY A 216 -61.34 -49.29 33.80
C GLY A 216 -60.19 -48.49 34.38
N ILE A 217 -59.87 -47.37 33.73
CA ILE A 217 -58.84 -46.37 34.12
C ILE A 217 -57.40 -46.87 33.95
N TYR A 218 -56.75 -46.44 32.87
CA TYR A 218 -55.28 -46.43 32.77
C TYR A 218 -54.72 -45.40 33.76
N LEU A 219 -53.88 -45.85 34.70
CA LEU A 219 -53.16 -44.98 35.61
C LEU A 219 -51.74 -44.73 35.05
N PRO A 220 -51.39 -43.48 34.69
CA PRO A 220 -50.04 -43.19 34.21
C PRO A 220 -48.99 -43.38 35.34
N PRO A 221 -47.72 -43.72 35.02
CA PRO A 221 -46.67 -43.83 36.02
C PRO A 221 -46.41 -42.51 36.76
N PRO A 222 -45.86 -42.54 37.99
CA PRO A 222 -45.55 -41.32 38.74
C PRO A 222 -44.69 -40.33 37.94
N GLY A 223 -45.16 -39.08 37.83
CA GLY A 223 -44.52 -38.03 37.03
C GLY A 223 -45.05 -37.89 35.60
N TYR A 224 -45.88 -38.82 35.12
CA TYR A 224 -46.51 -38.75 33.80
C TYR A 224 -47.95 -38.26 33.92
N GLN A 225 -48.32 -37.29 33.08
CA GLN A 225 -49.67 -36.74 33.02
C GLN A 225 -50.36 -37.18 31.72
N LEU A 226 -51.63 -37.56 31.80
CA LEU A 226 -52.45 -37.80 30.60
C LEU A 226 -52.76 -36.47 29.92
N ILE A 227 -52.32 -36.33 28.68
CA ILE A 227 -52.53 -35.16 27.82
C ILE A 227 -53.62 -35.52 26.80
N PRO A 228 -54.68 -34.72 26.62
CA PRO A 228 -55.68 -34.93 25.57
C PRO A 228 -55.08 -34.84 24.17
N ASP A 229 -55.62 -35.61 23.21
CA ASP A 229 -55.11 -35.69 21.83
C ASP A 229 -54.93 -34.31 21.18
N THR A 230 -55.85 -33.36 21.43
CA THR A 230 -55.79 -32.00 20.90
C THR A 230 -54.60 -31.18 21.43
N GLN A 231 -54.14 -31.44 22.66
CA GLN A 231 -52.94 -30.83 23.23
C GLN A 231 -51.67 -31.55 22.75
N TRP A 232 -51.74 -32.87 22.54
CA TRP A 232 -50.65 -33.63 21.93
C TRP A 232 -50.38 -33.19 20.48
N ASP A 233 -51.43 -32.97 19.67
CA ASP A 233 -51.31 -32.44 18.30
C ASP A 233 -50.72 -31.04 18.28
N GLN A 234 -51.10 -30.17 19.23
CA GLN A 234 -50.50 -28.84 19.41
C GLN A 234 -49.01 -28.94 19.71
N LEU A 235 -48.62 -29.72 20.72
CA LEU A 235 -47.22 -29.97 21.08
C LEU A 235 -46.41 -30.61 19.94
N GLN A 236 -47.03 -31.46 19.10
CA GLN A 236 -46.38 -31.96 17.89
C GLN A 236 -46.19 -30.87 16.82
N VAL A 237 -47.13 -29.94 16.64
CA VAL A 237 -46.99 -28.82 15.70
C VAL A 237 -45.92 -27.84 16.19
N GLU A 238 -45.94 -27.46 17.47
CA GLU A 238 -44.92 -26.63 18.11
C GLU A 238 -43.54 -27.29 18.04
N GLY A 239 -43.44 -28.56 18.44
CA GLY A 239 -42.20 -29.34 18.34
C GLY A 239 -41.73 -29.57 16.90
N ARG A 240 -42.62 -29.53 15.89
CA ARG A 240 -42.23 -29.51 14.46
C ARG A 240 -41.76 -28.12 14.02
N GLN A 241 -42.29 -27.04 14.58
CA GLN A 241 -41.85 -25.69 14.30
C GLN A 241 -40.47 -25.42 14.90
N LEU A 242 -40.30 -25.67 16.20
CA LEU A 242 -39.02 -25.53 16.91
C LEU A 242 -37.88 -26.35 16.28
N ARG A 243 -38.19 -27.48 15.63
CA ARG A 243 -37.20 -28.23 14.83
C ARG A 243 -36.80 -27.49 13.55
N ARG A 244 -37.73 -26.91 12.80
CA ARG A 244 -37.41 -26.06 11.63
C ARG A 244 -36.62 -24.81 12.03
N ASP A 245 -36.99 -24.19 13.14
CA ASP A 245 -36.33 -22.98 13.65
C ASP A 245 -34.89 -23.30 14.11
N LEU A 246 -34.69 -24.47 14.74
CA LEU A 246 -33.36 -24.98 15.07
C LEU A 246 -32.55 -25.35 13.81
N ASP A 247 -33.18 -25.97 12.81
CA ASP A 247 -32.55 -26.32 11.54
C ASP A 247 -32.09 -25.05 10.78
N SER A 248 -32.92 -24.00 10.71
CA SER A 248 -32.55 -22.73 10.05
C SER A 248 -31.45 -21.99 10.80
N VAL A 249 -31.53 -21.87 12.13
CA VAL A 249 -30.46 -21.26 12.95
C VAL A 249 -29.16 -22.08 12.85
N SER A 250 -29.23 -23.40 12.63
CA SER A 250 -28.04 -24.22 12.37
C SER A 250 -27.41 -23.94 11.01
N GLN A 251 -28.22 -23.65 9.98
CA GLN A 251 -27.76 -23.25 8.65
C GLN A 251 -27.13 -21.86 8.68
N GLU A 252 -27.80 -20.87 9.30
CA GLU A 252 -27.27 -19.52 9.50
C GLU A 252 -25.92 -19.53 10.25
N ARG A 253 -25.80 -20.37 11.29
CA ARG A 253 -24.52 -20.59 12.01
C ARG A 253 -23.44 -21.09 11.06
N ASP A 254 -23.74 -22.10 10.25
CA ASP A 254 -22.73 -22.73 9.39
C ASP A 254 -22.33 -21.81 8.22
N GLU A 255 -23.26 -21.05 7.66
CA GLU A 255 -22.97 -20.00 6.68
C GLU A 255 -22.07 -18.90 7.26
N LEU A 256 -22.36 -18.42 8.49
CA LEU A 256 -21.52 -17.45 9.20
C LEU A 256 -20.14 -18.03 9.55
N GLN A 257 -20.07 -19.30 9.93
CA GLN A 257 -18.81 -19.98 10.24
C GLN A 257 -17.95 -20.20 8.99
N GLU A 258 -18.55 -20.52 7.85
CA GLU A 258 -17.83 -20.54 6.56
C GLU A 258 -17.43 -19.13 6.10
N GLY A 259 -18.28 -18.12 6.30
CA GLY A 259 -17.96 -16.71 6.00
C GLY A 259 -16.75 -16.21 6.79
N LEU A 260 -16.73 -16.47 8.10
CA LEU A 260 -15.59 -16.18 8.98
C LEU A 260 -14.34 -16.99 8.60
N ARG A 261 -14.51 -18.24 8.16
CA ARG A 261 -13.39 -19.04 7.66
C ARG A 261 -12.79 -18.43 6.39
N ARG A 262 -13.63 -18.07 5.40
CA ARG A 262 -13.20 -17.46 4.13
C ARG A 262 -12.44 -16.16 4.38
N SER A 263 -13.00 -15.24 5.17
CA SER A 263 -12.37 -13.95 5.47
C SER A 263 -11.06 -14.09 6.25
N ASN A 264 -10.94 -15.08 7.14
CA ASN A 264 -9.69 -15.41 7.83
C ASN A 264 -8.63 -15.99 6.86
N GLU A 265 -9.03 -16.90 5.96
CA GLU A 265 -8.13 -17.40 4.91
C GLU A 265 -7.65 -16.30 3.96
N ASP A 266 -8.52 -15.35 3.59
CA ASP A 266 -8.15 -14.22 2.73
C ASP A 266 -7.29 -13.18 3.45
N CYS A 267 -7.57 -12.89 4.72
CA CYS A 267 -6.70 -12.09 5.59
C CYS A 267 -5.30 -12.72 5.70
N ALA A 268 -5.21 -14.04 5.91
CA ALA A 268 -3.94 -14.75 5.97
C ALA A 268 -3.14 -14.67 4.66
N LYS A 269 -3.80 -14.76 3.49
CA LYS A 269 -3.18 -14.54 2.17
C LYS A 269 -2.64 -13.11 2.03
N GLN A 270 -3.43 -12.10 2.40
CA GLN A 270 -3.02 -10.69 2.37
C GLN A 270 -1.83 -10.42 3.29
N MET A 271 -1.86 -10.93 4.52
CA MET A 271 -0.72 -10.87 5.45
C MET A 271 0.52 -11.56 4.86
N GLN A 272 0.39 -12.71 4.20
CA GLN A 272 1.52 -13.41 3.60
C GLN A 272 2.15 -12.62 2.44
N VAL A 273 1.35 -11.95 1.60
CA VAL A 273 1.86 -11.05 0.54
C VAL A 273 2.58 -9.84 1.15
N LEU A 274 1.99 -9.19 2.15
CA LEU A 274 2.62 -8.04 2.83
C LEU A 274 3.93 -8.44 3.52
N LEU A 275 3.98 -9.60 4.18
CA LEU A 275 5.22 -10.12 4.79
C LEU A 275 6.30 -10.40 3.74
N ALA A 276 5.95 -10.96 2.58
CA ALA A 276 6.89 -11.17 1.49
C ALA A 276 7.40 -9.84 0.89
N GLN A 277 6.52 -8.84 0.76
CA GLN A 277 6.88 -7.49 0.31
C GLN A 277 7.84 -6.81 1.30
N VAL A 278 7.57 -6.89 2.60
CA VAL A 278 8.47 -6.37 3.65
C VAL A 278 9.83 -7.07 3.59
N GLN A 279 9.87 -8.42 3.53
CA GLN A 279 11.12 -9.19 3.44
C GLN A 279 11.96 -8.80 2.21
N ASN A 280 11.31 -8.59 1.05
CA ASN A 280 11.99 -8.11 -0.17
C ASN A 280 12.54 -6.68 0.02
N SER A 281 11.74 -5.75 0.58
CA SER A 281 12.19 -4.38 0.82
C SER A 281 13.34 -4.30 1.83
N GLU A 282 13.35 -5.14 2.88
CA GLU A 282 14.50 -5.23 3.79
C GLU A 282 15.74 -5.83 3.11
N GLN A 283 15.58 -6.82 2.23
CA GLN A 283 16.70 -7.40 1.46
C GLN A 283 17.32 -6.34 0.53
N LEU A 284 16.50 -5.55 -0.16
CA LEU A 284 16.94 -4.41 -0.96
C LEU A 284 17.64 -3.34 -0.13
N LEU A 285 17.13 -3.01 1.06
CA LEU A 285 17.81 -2.06 1.96
C LEU A 285 19.17 -2.59 2.45
N ARG A 286 19.30 -3.90 2.72
CA ARG A 286 20.57 -4.55 3.08
C ARG A 286 21.58 -4.54 1.91
N THR A 287 21.14 -4.78 0.68
CA THR A 287 22.05 -4.71 -0.48
C THR A 287 22.46 -3.27 -0.77
N LEU A 288 21.54 -2.31 -0.73
CA LEU A 288 21.85 -0.88 -0.87
C LEU A 288 22.83 -0.40 0.20
N GLN A 289 22.64 -0.79 1.47
CA GLN A 289 23.57 -0.49 2.55
C GLN A 289 24.98 -1.03 2.25
N SER A 290 25.09 -2.26 1.73
CA SER A 290 26.37 -2.87 1.35
C SER A 290 27.04 -2.17 0.15
N THR A 291 26.28 -1.76 -0.86
CA THR A 291 26.83 -1.01 -2.00
C THR A 291 27.27 0.40 -1.59
N VAL A 292 26.56 1.05 -0.67
CA VAL A 292 26.94 2.37 -0.14
C VAL A 292 28.22 2.27 0.70
N SER A 293 28.37 1.24 1.55
CA SER A 293 29.63 1.07 2.30
C SER A 293 30.82 0.76 1.38
N GLN A 294 30.64 -0.08 0.36
CA GLN A 294 31.69 -0.37 -0.64
C GLN A 294 32.07 0.88 -1.47
N ALA A 295 31.09 1.68 -1.89
CA ALA A 295 31.35 2.94 -2.59
C ALA A 295 32.06 3.97 -1.69
N GLN A 296 31.67 4.03 -0.41
CA GLN A 296 32.33 4.87 0.59
C GLN A 296 33.79 4.44 0.82
N GLU A 297 34.06 3.15 0.98
CA GLU A 297 35.43 2.60 1.10
C GLU A 297 36.27 2.92 -0.16
N HIS A 298 35.70 2.78 -1.36
CA HIS A 298 36.38 3.11 -2.61
C HIS A 298 36.75 4.60 -2.71
N VAL A 299 35.83 5.50 -2.35
CA VAL A 299 36.10 6.95 -2.32
C VAL A 299 37.12 7.31 -1.23
N GLN A 300 37.10 6.65 -0.07
CA GLN A 300 38.11 6.84 0.98
C GLN A 300 39.51 6.40 0.51
N LEU A 301 39.63 5.30 -0.24
CA LEU A 301 40.89 4.86 -0.85
C LEU A 301 41.39 5.86 -1.89
N GLN A 302 40.55 6.29 -2.84
CA GLN A 302 40.93 7.31 -3.83
C GLN A 302 41.37 8.62 -3.17
N MET A 303 40.68 9.09 -2.12
CA MET A 303 41.09 10.27 -1.38
C MET A 303 42.42 10.10 -0.64
N ALA A 304 42.73 8.89 -0.16
CA ALA A 304 44.03 8.58 0.43
C ALA A 304 45.15 8.57 -0.62
N GLU A 305 44.92 7.99 -1.80
CA GLU A 305 45.85 7.98 -2.93
C GLU A 305 46.13 9.38 -3.50
N LEU A 306 45.10 10.21 -3.65
CA LEU A 306 45.26 11.62 -4.01
C LEU A 306 46.03 12.39 -2.93
N SER A 307 45.80 12.09 -1.65
CA SER A 307 46.52 12.71 -0.54
C SER A 307 48.01 12.32 -0.52
N THR A 308 48.37 11.06 -0.78
CA THR A 308 49.78 10.63 -0.86
C THR A 308 50.45 11.16 -2.13
N SER A 309 49.78 11.12 -3.28
CA SER A 309 50.25 11.72 -4.53
C SER A 309 50.56 13.22 -4.37
N HIS A 310 49.61 13.99 -3.81
CA HIS A 310 49.81 15.41 -3.52
C HIS A 310 50.98 15.66 -2.56
N LYS A 311 51.15 14.83 -1.52
CA LYS A 311 52.31 14.91 -0.62
C LYS A 311 53.62 14.65 -1.36
N CYS A 312 53.69 13.63 -2.21
CA CYS A 312 54.88 13.32 -3.00
C CYS A 312 55.23 14.47 -3.97
N LEU A 313 54.24 14.99 -4.71
CA LEU A 313 54.42 16.14 -5.61
C LEU A 313 54.86 17.39 -4.85
N HIS A 314 54.30 17.68 -3.67
CA HIS A 314 54.73 18.81 -2.85
C HIS A 314 56.19 18.69 -2.39
N HIS A 315 56.64 17.49 -1.98
CA HIS A 315 58.04 17.27 -1.62
C HIS A 315 58.97 17.45 -2.83
N GLU A 316 58.58 16.97 -4.01
CA GLU A 316 59.38 17.10 -5.23
C GLU A 316 59.43 18.55 -5.74
N VAL A 317 58.31 19.29 -5.72
CA VAL A 317 58.28 20.73 -6.02
C VAL A 317 59.15 21.51 -5.03
N LYS A 318 59.11 21.16 -3.74
CA LYS A 318 59.99 21.76 -2.73
C LYS A 318 61.46 21.46 -3.02
N ARG A 319 61.82 20.20 -3.29
CA ARG A 319 63.18 19.76 -3.64
C ARG A 319 63.71 20.52 -4.86
N LEU A 320 62.92 20.59 -5.94
CA LEU A 320 63.24 21.35 -7.15
C LEU A 320 63.35 22.86 -6.89
N THR A 321 62.58 23.40 -5.95
CA THR A 321 62.66 24.83 -5.56
C THR A 321 63.94 25.11 -4.79
N GLU A 322 64.33 24.25 -3.85
CA GLU A 322 65.59 24.34 -3.11
C GLU A 322 66.80 24.16 -4.06
N GLU A 323 66.72 23.23 -5.02
CA GLU A 323 67.73 23.03 -6.08
C GLU A 323 67.85 24.25 -7.02
N ASN A 324 66.72 24.85 -7.45
CA ASN A 324 66.72 26.08 -8.24
C ASN A 324 67.26 27.29 -7.46
N GLN A 325 67.02 27.36 -6.15
CA GLN A 325 67.64 28.39 -5.29
C GLN A 325 69.15 28.16 -5.15
N GLY A 326 69.58 26.90 -5.00
CA GLY A 326 70.99 26.52 -5.03
C GLY A 326 71.68 26.94 -6.33
N LEU A 327 71.14 26.55 -7.48
CA LEU A 327 71.67 26.92 -8.80
C LEU A 327 71.70 28.43 -9.05
N ARG A 328 70.77 29.19 -8.47
CA ARG A 328 70.79 30.68 -8.49
C ARG A 328 71.78 31.29 -7.50
N ALA A 329 72.13 30.61 -6.41
CA ALA A 329 73.16 31.02 -5.47
C ALA A 329 74.58 30.66 -5.94
N GLU A 330 74.71 29.56 -6.69
CA GLU A 330 75.89 29.17 -7.49
C GLU A 330 76.06 30.04 -8.76
N GLN A 331 75.11 30.93 -9.07
CA GLN A 331 75.24 32.02 -10.05
C GLN A 331 75.54 33.40 -9.40
N PRO A 332 76.77 33.65 -8.91
CA PRO A 332 77.29 35.01 -8.76
C PRO A 332 78.44 35.31 -9.73
N LEU A 333 78.49 36.55 -10.22
CA LEU A 333 79.64 37.21 -10.88
C LEU A 333 79.97 36.87 -12.35
N ALA A 334 79.00 37.08 -13.24
CA ALA A 334 79.24 37.46 -14.63
C ALA A 334 78.26 38.61 -15.01
N VAL A 335 78.64 39.76 -15.57
CA VAL A 335 79.94 40.24 -16.12
C VAL A 335 80.20 41.70 -15.68
N PRO A 336 81.47 42.13 -15.43
CA PRO A 336 81.81 43.54 -15.13
C PRO A 336 81.94 44.41 -16.39
N ALA A 337 81.87 45.73 -16.22
CA ALA A 337 82.01 46.67 -17.33
C ALA A 337 83.49 46.89 -17.75
N VAL A 338 84.00 46.05 -18.66
CA VAL A 338 85.03 46.36 -19.70
C VAL A 338 86.47 46.59 -19.17
N PRO A 339 87.58 46.38 -19.94
CA PRO A 339 87.78 45.75 -21.26
C PRO A 339 88.75 44.52 -21.28
N GLN A 340 88.97 43.99 -22.49
CA GLN A 340 90.18 43.26 -22.97
C GLN A 340 90.53 41.89 -22.37
N GLY A 341 90.54 40.88 -23.25
CA GLY A 341 91.18 39.59 -23.00
C GLY A 341 90.41 38.42 -23.61
N GLN A 342 91.13 37.62 -24.40
CA GLN A 342 90.87 36.23 -24.80
C GLN A 342 90.00 35.41 -23.81
N GLU A 343 89.12 34.49 -24.22
CA GLU A 343 88.97 33.74 -25.49
C GLU A 343 87.49 33.58 -25.91
N GLN A 344 87.23 33.25 -27.18
CA GLN A 344 85.89 32.94 -27.71
C GLN A 344 85.67 31.42 -27.79
N GLN A 345 85.12 30.81 -26.74
CA GLN A 345 84.66 29.42 -26.75
C GLN A 345 83.43 29.24 -25.84
N ALA A 346 82.27 29.53 -26.40
CA ALA A 346 80.95 29.22 -25.85
C ALA A 346 79.98 28.97 -27.02
N GLY A 347 80.32 27.96 -27.83
CA GLY A 347 79.41 27.43 -28.86
C GLY A 347 78.27 26.66 -28.21
N GLU A 348 77.13 26.68 -28.88
CA GLU A 348 75.89 26.00 -28.50
C GLU A 348 76.11 24.54 -28.04
N GLU A 349 75.36 24.08 -27.05
CA GLU A 349 75.17 22.65 -26.78
C GLU A 349 74.28 22.03 -27.89
N GLU A 350 74.83 22.01 -29.10
CA GLU A 350 74.31 21.25 -30.24
C GLU A 350 74.18 19.78 -29.80
N ALA A 351 72.98 19.22 -29.93
CA ALA A 351 72.60 17.96 -29.29
C ALA A 351 73.62 16.85 -29.60
N ALA A 352 74.39 16.46 -28.57
CA ALA A 352 75.67 15.78 -28.70
C ALA A 352 75.63 14.57 -29.66
N LEU A 353 76.06 14.81 -30.90
CA LEU A 353 76.14 13.79 -31.95
C LEU A 353 77.09 12.69 -31.45
N PRO A 354 76.63 11.43 -31.28
CA PRO A 354 77.41 10.40 -30.60
C PRO A 354 78.82 10.24 -31.18
N GLY A 355 79.82 10.65 -30.40
CA GLY A 355 81.21 10.77 -30.83
C GLY A 355 81.86 9.42 -31.09
N SER A 356 81.32 8.35 -30.51
CA SER A 356 81.64 6.97 -30.88
C SER A 356 80.44 6.21 -31.45
N VAL A 357 80.75 5.26 -32.35
CA VAL A 357 79.81 4.23 -32.83
C VAL A 357 79.19 3.43 -31.68
N GLN A 358 79.86 3.39 -30.52
CA GLN A 358 79.43 2.62 -29.35
C GLN A 358 78.33 3.36 -28.55
N GLU A 359 78.43 4.67 -28.37
CA GLU A 359 77.33 5.54 -27.90
C GLU A 359 76.14 5.47 -28.86
N LEU A 360 76.39 5.55 -30.17
CA LEU A 360 75.35 5.46 -31.19
C LEU A 360 74.59 4.12 -31.13
N GLN A 361 75.29 3.00 -30.90
CA GLN A 361 74.66 1.71 -30.63
C GLN A 361 73.90 1.65 -29.29
N GLN A 362 74.36 2.35 -28.25
CA GLN A 362 73.66 2.42 -26.97
C GLN A 362 72.35 3.22 -27.11
N LEU A 363 72.39 4.39 -27.75
CA LEU A 363 71.21 5.21 -28.04
C LEU A 363 70.18 4.48 -28.91
N VAL A 364 70.61 3.73 -29.93
CA VAL A 364 69.73 2.90 -30.77
C VAL A 364 69.15 1.69 -29.99
N ARG A 365 69.84 1.16 -28.97
CA ARG A 365 69.25 0.16 -28.06
C ARG A 365 68.23 0.79 -27.13
N HIS A 366 68.56 1.92 -26.51
CA HIS A 366 67.70 2.64 -25.56
C HIS A 366 66.39 3.07 -26.22
N THR A 367 66.46 3.79 -27.35
CA THR A 367 65.27 4.23 -28.10
C THR A 367 64.38 3.09 -28.57
N ARG A 368 64.94 1.91 -28.91
CA ARG A 368 64.15 0.70 -29.21
C ARG A 368 63.50 0.10 -27.95
N GLN A 369 64.21 0.07 -26.83
CA GLN A 369 63.66 -0.38 -25.54
C GLN A 369 62.53 0.54 -25.08
N GLU A 370 62.70 1.85 -25.18
CA GLU A 370 61.62 2.83 -24.93
C GLU A 370 60.45 2.64 -25.89
N ALA A 371 60.70 2.41 -27.19
CA ALA A 371 59.62 2.21 -28.16
C ALA A 371 58.79 0.95 -27.85
N HIS A 372 59.44 -0.16 -27.46
CA HIS A 372 58.75 -1.35 -26.99
C HIS A 372 57.99 -1.13 -25.67
N ALA A 373 58.57 -0.41 -24.70
CA ALA A 373 57.90 -0.09 -23.44
C ALA A 373 56.68 0.82 -23.65
N ARG A 374 56.78 1.82 -24.55
CA ARG A 374 55.65 2.65 -24.97
C ARG A 374 54.58 1.81 -25.68
N GLN A 375 54.96 0.92 -26.59
CA GLN A 375 54.03 0.03 -27.28
C GLN A 375 53.28 -0.86 -26.28
N GLN A 376 53.97 -1.48 -25.33
CA GLN A 376 53.36 -2.30 -24.29
C GLN A 376 52.39 -1.49 -23.41
N ALA A 377 52.73 -0.25 -23.05
CA ALA A 377 51.82 0.65 -22.34
C ALA A 377 50.55 0.94 -23.15
N TRP A 378 50.66 1.24 -24.45
CA TRP A 378 49.49 1.42 -25.32
C TRP A 378 48.65 0.15 -25.51
N GLU A 379 49.29 -1.02 -25.56
CA GLU A 379 48.60 -2.32 -25.64
C GLU A 379 47.82 -2.64 -24.35
N HIS A 380 48.42 -2.38 -23.17
CA HIS A 380 47.73 -2.51 -21.88
C HIS A 380 46.61 -1.48 -21.69
N GLU A 381 46.80 -0.23 -22.13
CA GLU A 381 45.77 0.82 -22.11
C GLU A 381 44.57 0.43 -22.98
N ALA A 382 44.84 -0.04 -24.21
CA ALA A 382 43.81 -0.53 -25.12
C ALA A 382 43.05 -1.74 -24.57
N GLU A 383 43.73 -2.66 -23.85
CA GLU A 383 43.07 -3.80 -23.22
C GLU A 383 42.23 -3.40 -22.00
N ARG A 384 42.70 -2.45 -21.18
CA ARG A 384 41.88 -1.90 -20.07
C ARG A 384 40.59 -1.28 -20.60
N LEU A 385 40.68 -0.48 -21.66
CA LEU A 385 39.52 0.13 -22.33
C LEU A 385 38.59 -0.92 -22.98
N ARG A 386 39.12 -2.04 -23.49
CA ARG A 386 38.27 -3.15 -23.98
C ARG A 386 37.48 -3.80 -22.85
N ILE A 387 38.12 -4.07 -21.71
CA ILE A 387 37.46 -4.65 -20.53
C ILE A 387 36.38 -3.69 -20.02
N GLU A 388 36.69 -2.40 -19.91
CA GLU A 388 35.74 -1.34 -19.52
C GLU A 388 34.54 -1.23 -20.49
N ILE A 389 34.77 -1.34 -21.80
CA ILE A 389 33.69 -1.37 -22.80
C ILE A 389 32.81 -2.63 -22.67
N VAL A 390 33.35 -3.77 -22.21
CA VAL A 390 32.58 -4.98 -21.97
C VAL A 390 31.76 -4.87 -20.69
N THR A 391 32.36 -4.47 -19.56
CA THR A 391 31.64 -4.35 -18.28
C THR A 391 30.54 -3.28 -18.33
N LEU A 392 30.76 -2.17 -19.06
CA LEU A 392 29.72 -1.16 -19.30
C LEU A 392 28.58 -1.65 -20.22
N ARG A 393 28.82 -2.66 -21.07
CA ARG A 393 27.77 -3.31 -21.87
C ARG A 393 27.00 -4.33 -21.05
N GLU A 394 27.69 -5.15 -20.26
CA GLU A 394 27.07 -6.13 -19.36
C GLU A 394 26.14 -5.40 -18.37
N ALA A 395 26.60 -4.32 -17.73
CA ALA A 395 25.78 -3.49 -16.85
C ALA A 395 24.59 -2.81 -17.57
N LEU A 396 24.74 -2.43 -18.85
CA LEU A 396 23.64 -1.88 -19.66
C LEU A 396 22.62 -2.97 -20.02
N GLU A 397 23.07 -4.18 -20.37
CA GLU A 397 22.21 -5.32 -20.69
C GLU A 397 21.42 -5.76 -19.44
N GLU A 398 22.08 -5.88 -18.28
CA GLU A 398 21.43 -6.13 -16.98
C GLU A 398 20.36 -5.07 -16.65
N GLU A 399 20.69 -3.78 -16.78
CA GLU A 399 19.74 -2.68 -16.54
C GLU A 399 18.57 -2.69 -17.54
N THR A 400 18.79 -3.06 -18.81
CA THR A 400 17.67 -3.24 -19.77
C THR A 400 16.79 -4.44 -19.43
N ALA A 401 17.36 -5.54 -18.92
CA ALA A 401 16.61 -6.70 -18.46
C ALA A 401 15.81 -6.40 -17.17
N ALA A 402 16.39 -5.65 -16.23
CA ALA A 402 15.72 -5.16 -15.03
C ALA A 402 14.53 -4.26 -15.38
N ARG A 403 14.71 -3.31 -16.30
CA ARG A 403 13.63 -2.46 -16.83
C ARG A 403 12.52 -3.26 -17.50
N ALA A 404 12.87 -4.21 -18.38
CA ALA A 404 11.88 -5.07 -19.04
C ALA A 404 11.08 -5.92 -18.04
N SER A 405 11.73 -6.41 -16.97
CA SER A 405 11.08 -7.12 -15.87
C SER A 405 10.10 -6.23 -15.10
N LEU A 406 10.53 -5.01 -14.71
CA LEU A 406 9.68 -4.05 -14.01
C LEU A 406 8.49 -3.57 -14.86
N GLU A 407 8.69 -3.33 -16.17
CA GLU A 407 7.57 -3.05 -17.06
C GLU A 407 6.61 -4.26 -17.20
N GLY A 408 7.13 -5.48 -17.19
CA GLY A 408 6.32 -6.70 -17.19
C GLY A 408 5.44 -6.81 -15.94
N GLN A 409 6.01 -6.56 -14.76
CA GLN A 409 5.28 -6.49 -13.49
C GLN A 409 4.22 -5.37 -13.52
N LEU A 410 4.56 -4.19 -14.05
CA LEU A 410 3.63 -3.07 -14.18
C LEU A 410 2.48 -3.33 -15.17
N ARG A 411 2.71 -4.14 -16.22
CA ARG A 411 1.66 -4.62 -17.13
C ARG A 411 0.73 -5.61 -16.42
N ALA A 412 1.28 -6.63 -15.75
CA ALA A 412 0.48 -7.59 -14.98
C ALA A 412 -0.37 -6.91 -13.89
N GLN A 413 0.19 -5.95 -13.15
CA GLN A 413 -0.56 -5.17 -12.16
C GLN A 413 -1.69 -4.32 -12.77
N ARG A 414 -1.52 -3.81 -13.99
CA ARG A 414 -2.60 -3.11 -14.72
C ARG A 414 -3.71 -4.08 -15.11
N GLU A 415 -3.35 -5.22 -15.69
CA GLU A 415 -4.29 -6.30 -16.06
C GLU A 415 -5.08 -6.80 -14.84
N GLU A 416 -4.42 -6.96 -13.68
CA GLU A 416 -5.07 -7.26 -12.40
C GLU A 416 -6.05 -6.15 -11.98
N THR A 417 -5.67 -4.87 -12.06
CA THR A 417 -6.59 -3.76 -11.74
C THR A 417 -7.76 -3.65 -12.70
N GLU A 418 -7.58 -3.87 -14.00
CA GLU A 418 -8.65 -3.85 -15.00
C GLU A 418 -9.66 -4.99 -14.76
N VAL A 419 -9.20 -6.18 -14.39
CA VAL A 419 -10.06 -7.31 -13.99
C VAL A 419 -10.82 -7.01 -12.69
N LEU A 420 -10.16 -6.39 -11.70
CA LEU A 420 -10.81 -5.95 -10.47
C LEU A 420 -11.88 -4.88 -10.73
N GLU A 421 -11.60 -3.87 -11.55
CA GLU A 421 -12.58 -2.86 -11.96
C GLU A 421 -13.77 -3.46 -12.71
N ALA A 422 -13.53 -4.41 -13.62
CA ALA A 422 -14.60 -5.14 -14.31
C ALA A 422 -15.48 -5.95 -13.33
N SER A 423 -14.87 -6.59 -12.32
CA SER A 423 -15.60 -7.31 -11.26
C SER A 423 -16.44 -6.36 -10.39
N LEU A 424 -15.90 -5.18 -10.04
CA LEU A 424 -16.61 -4.16 -9.25
C LEU A 424 -17.77 -3.56 -10.04
N CYS A 425 -17.62 -3.35 -11.35
CA CYS A 425 -18.71 -2.91 -12.21
C CYS A 425 -19.80 -3.98 -12.33
N SER A 426 -19.42 -5.25 -12.49
CA SER A 426 -20.36 -6.37 -12.52
C SER A 426 -21.16 -6.46 -11.21
N LEU A 427 -20.47 -6.46 -10.06
CA LEU A 427 -21.08 -6.55 -8.74
C LEU A 427 -21.94 -5.32 -8.37
N ARG A 428 -21.61 -4.13 -8.89
CA ARG A 428 -22.51 -2.96 -8.85
C ARG A 428 -23.79 -3.22 -9.62
N THR A 429 -23.72 -3.70 -10.87
CA THR A 429 -24.93 -4.00 -11.66
C THR A 429 -25.78 -5.12 -11.07
N GLU A 430 -25.17 -6.12 -10.43
CA GLU A 430 -25.91 -7.15 -9.68
C GLU A 430 -26.58 -6.58 -8.44
N MET A 431 -25.90 -5.71 -7.67
CA MET A 431 -26.52 -5.04 -6.52
C MET A 431 -27.63 -4.08 -6.93
N GLU A 432 -27.49 -3.34 -8.03
CA GLU A 432 -28.55 -2.51 -8.61
C GLU A 432 -29.75 -3.35 -9.06
N ARG A 433 -29.51 -4.51 -9.71
CA ARG A 433 -30.58 -5.46 -10.09
C ARG A 433 -31.29 -6.03 -8.86
N ILE A 434 -30.55 -6.50 -7.86
CA ILE A 434 -31.11 -7.02 -6.61
C ILE A 434 -31.88 -5.93 -5.86
N GLN A 435 -31.37 -4.69 -5.84
CA GLN A 435 -32.08 -3.56 -5.25
C GLN A 435 -33.36 -3.21 -6.01
N GLN A 436 -33.38 -3.27 -7.34
CA GLN A 436 -34.60 -3.09 -8.14
C GLN A 436 -35.61 -4.22 -7.89
N GLU A 437 -35.17 -5.47 -7.82
CA GLU A 437 -36.02 -6.63 -7.56
C GLU A 437 -36.59 -6.65 -6.13
N GLN A 438 -35.85 -6.18 -5.12
CA GLN A 438 -36.24 -6.31 -3.70
C GLN A 438 -36.81 -5.03 -3.06
N SER A 439 -36.36 -3.83 -3.43
CA SER A 439 -36.34 -2.71 -2.46
C SER A 439 -37.61 -1.86 -2.30
N LYS A 440 -38.64 -2.04 -3.13
CA LYS A 440 -39.93 -1.36 -2.97
C LYS A 440 -41.11 -2.17 -3.49
N ASP A 441 -41.20 -2.35 -4.80
CA ASP A 441 -42.49 -2.56 -5.48
C ASP A 441 -43.26 -3.77 -4.94
N GLN A 442 -42.60 -4.93 -4.80
CA GLN A 442 -43.21 -6.14 -4.22
C GLN A 442 -43.75 -5.92 -2.79
N LEU A 443 -43.03 -5.20 -1.94
CA LEU A 443 -43.45 -4.91 -0.57
C LEU A 443 -44.51 -3.82 -0.51
N THR A 444 -44.45 -2.82 -1.39
CA THR A 444 -45.50 -1.79 -1.48
C THR A 444 -46.81 -2.34 -2.04
N ASP A 445 -46.74 -3.28 -2.99
CA ASP A 445 -47.91 -3.96 -3.56
C ASP A 445 -48.56 -4.89 -2.53
N LEU A 446 -47.77 -5.69 -1.80
CA LEU A 446 -48.28 -6.48 -0.68
C LEU A 446 -48.91 -5.60 0.41
N LEU A 447 -48.29 -4.46 0.75
CA LEU A 447 -48.88 -3.50 1.70
C LEU A 447 -50.14 -2.82 1.16
N ALA A 448 -50.22 -2.53 -0.15
CA ALA A 448 -51.40 -1.99 -0.80
C ALA A 448 -52.55 -3.01 -0.83
N GLU A 449 -52.27 -4.28 -1.15
CA GLU A 449 -53.22 -5.39 -1.06
C GLU A 449 -53.76 -5.55 0.36
N GLN A 450 -52.91 -5.56 1.39
CA GLN A 450 -53.36 -5.72 2.77
C GLN A 450 -54.19 -4.52 3.22
N ARG A 451 -53.85 -3.29 2.80
CA ARG A 451 -54.70 -2.10 3.03
C ARG A 451 -56.06 -2.22 2.33
N ALA A 452 -56.10 -2.69 1.09
CA ALA A 452 -57.35 -2.93 0.37
C ALA A 452 -58.21 -4.03 1.02
N LYS A 453 -57.59 -5.10 1.51
CA LYS A 453 -58.26 -6.17 2.28
C LYS A 453 -58.85 -5.63 3.59
N VAL A 454 -58.10 -4.80 4.34
CA VAL A 454 -58.60 -4.15 5.56
C VAL A 454 -59.76 -3.20 5.27
N LEU A 455 -59.65 -2.31 4.27
CA LEU A 455 -60.73 -1.39 3.89
C LEU A 455 -62.01 -2.14 3.46
N ARG A 456 -61.85 -3.26 2.73
CA ARG A 456 -62.97 -4.12 2.36
C ARG A 456 -63.63 -4.76 3.58
N LEU A 457 -62.85 -5.33 4.50
CA LEU A 457 -63.37 -5.95 5.73
C LEU A 457 -64.02 -4.92 6.65
N GLN A 458 -63.54 -3.68 6.67
CA GLN A 458 -64.18 -2.56 7.36
C GLN A 458 -65.55 -2.23 6.74
N ALA A 459 -65.66 -2.12 5.42
CA ALA A 459 -66.94 -1.89 4.76
C ALA A 459 -67.93 -3.07 4.95
N GLU A 460 -67.45 -4.32 4.88
CA GLU A 460 -68.27 -5.51 5.16
C GLU A 460 -68.73 -5.55 6.64
N LEU A 461 -67.88 -5.11 7.58
CA LEU A 461 -68.24 -4.94 8.99
C LEU A 461 -69.29 -3.83 9.19
N GLU A 462 -69.08 -2.63 8.64
CA GLU A 462 -70.02 -1.50 8.72
C GLU A 462 -71.41 -1.87 8.18
N ILE A 463 -71.47 -2.57 7.05
CA ILE A 463 -72.72 -3.11 6.49
C ILE A 463 -73.35 -4.12 7.46
N SER A 464 -72.56 -5.02 8.05
CA SER A 464 -73.08 -6.02 9.00
C SER A 464 -73.63 -5.37 10.28
N GLU A 465 -72.95 -4.36 10.83
CA GLU A 465 -73.42 -3.60 11.98
C GLU A 465 -74.68 -2.79 11.64
N GLN A 466 -74.76 -2.20 10.44
CA GLN A 466 -75.93 -1.46 10.00
C GLN A 466 -77.15 -2.39 9.88
N VAL A 467 -76.98 -3.58 9.28
CA VAL A 467 -78.02 -4.62 9.23
C VAL A 467 -78.45 -5.07 10.64
N GLN A 468 -77.52 -5.16 11.59
CA GLN A 468 -77.87 -5.45 13.00
C GLN A 468 -78.66 -4.30 13.66
N ARG A 469 -78.23 -3.03 13.48
CA ARG A 469 -78.95 -1.84 13.96
C ARG A 469 -80.37 -1.79 13.40
N ASP A 470 -80.53 -2.06 12.11
CA ASP A 470 -81.80 -2.05 11.41
C ASP A 470 -82.70 -3.22 11.83
N PHE A 471 -82.15 -4.40 12.10
CA PHE A 471 -82.89 -5.52 12.70
C PHE A 471 -83.36 -5.22 14.14
N VAL A 472 -82.53 -4.57 14.95
CA VAL A 472 -82.91 -4.11 16.30
C VAL A 472 -84.02 -3.06 16.24
N ARG A 473 -83.92 -2.07 15.35
CA ARG A 473 -84.98 -1.07 15.12
C ARG A 473 -86.29 -1.72 14.64
N LEU A 474 -86.23 -2.63 13.69
CA LEU A 474 -87.40 -3.34 13.17
C LEU A 474 -88.08 -4.18 14.25
N SER A 475 -87.31 -4.91 15.05
CA SER A 475 -87.83 -5.75 16.14
C SER A 475 -88.41 -4.91 17.30
N GLN A 476 -87.78 -3.78 17.65
CA GLN A 476 -88.35 -2.81 18.61
C GLN A 476 -89.67 -2.21 18.09
N ALA A 477 -89.72 -1.76 16.84
CA ALA A 477 -90.94 -1.21 16.24
C ALA A 477 -92.09 -2.25 16.17
N LEU A 478 -91.76 -3.50 15.84
CA LEU A 478 -92.69 -4.62 15.88
C LEU A 478 -93.18 -4.89 17.31
N GLN A 479 -92.29 -4.90 18.30
CA GLN A 479 -92.64 -5.11 19.71
C GLN A 479 -93.55 -4.00 20.25
N VAL A 480 -93.30 -2.74 19.88
CA VAL A 480 -94.19 -1.60 20.21
C VAL A 480 -95.56 -1.74 19.54
N ARG A 481 -95.63 -2.16 18.26
CA ARG A 481 -96.92 -2.43 17.59
C ARG A 481 -97.69 -3.58 18.24
N LEU A 482 -97.03 -4.68 18.58
CA LEU A 482 -97.64 -5.81 19.28
C LEU A 482 -98.14 -5.41 20.69
N GLU A 483 -97.39 -4.58 21.40
CA GLU A 483 -97.80 -4.09 22.72
C GLU A 483 -99.00 -3.13 22.64
N ARG A 484 -99.08 -2.25 21.63
CA ARG A 484 -100.28 -1.43 21.38
C ARG A 484 -101.51 -2.28 21.08
N VAL A 485 -101.36 -3.37 20.32
CA VAL A 485 -102.44 -4.33 20.07
C VAL A 485 -102.83 -5.08 21.35
N ARG A 486 -101.87 -5.42 22.22
CA ARG A 486 -102.14 -6.05 23.54
C ARG A 486 -102.89 -5.12 24.50
N GLN A 487 -102.68 -3.82 24.40
CA GLN A 487 -103.31 -2.78 25.25
C GLN A 487 -104.65 -2.25 24.67
N ALA A 488 -105.08 -2.71 23.49
CA ALA A 488 -106.31 -2.23 22.87
C ALA A 488 -107.57 -2.84 23.53
N GLU A 489 -108.44 -1.99 24.07
CA GLU A 489 -109.67 -2.40 24.77
C GLU A 489 -110.82 -2.76 23.81
N THR A 490 -110.69 -2.43 22.51
CA THR A 490 -111.74 -2.66 21.50
C THR A 490 -111.19 -3.19 20.17
N LEU A 491 -112.02 -3.97 19.46
CA LEU A 491 -111.67 -4.54 18.15
C LEU A 491 -111.47 -3.49 17.04
N GLU A 492 -112.06 -2.29 17.19
CA GLU A 492 -111.90 -1.19 16.24
C GLU A 492 -110.52 -0.52 16.39
N GLN A 493 -110.03 -0.36 17.62
CA GLN A 493 -108.65 0.07 17.89
C GLN A 493 -107.64 -0.94 17.30
N VAL A 494 -107.84 -2.25 17.54
CA VAL A 494 -106.98 -3.30 16.97
C VAL A 494 -106.92 -3.21 15.43
N ARG A 495 -108.06 -3.02 14.75
CA ARG A 495 -108.08 -2.79 13.30
C ARG A 495 -107.27 -1.56 12.92
N SER A 496 -107.49 -0.42 13.57
CA SER A 496 -106.76 0.82 13.26
C SER A 496 -105.23 0.69 13.37
N PHE A 497 -104.72 -0.10 14.32
CA PHE A 497 -103.27 -0.37 14.47
C PHE A 497 -102.70 -1.38 13.46
N VAL A 498 -103.55 -2.23 12.88
CA VAL A 498 -103.17 -3.19 11.81
C VAL A 498 -103.29 -2.54 10.43
N ASP A 499 -104.24 -1.63 10.25
CA ASP A 499 -104.45 -0.83 9.04
C ASP A 499 -103.48 0.37 8.95
N GLU A 500 -102.76 0.73 10.03
CA GLU A 500 -101.57 1.59 9.92
C GLU A 500 -100.57 0.96 8.93
N ALA A 501 -100.31 1.65 7.82
CA ALA A 501 -99.57 1.13 6.66
C ALA A 501 -98.36 0.23 7.02
N PRO A 502 -98.13 -0.87 6.28
CA PRO A 502 -96.98 -1.74 6.50
C PRO A 502 -95.69 -0.95 6.28
N LEU A 503 -94.71 -1.14 7.18
CA LEU A 503 -93.38 -0.54 7.06
C LEU A 503 -92.75 -1.01 5.73
N ARG A 504 -92.45 -0.06 4.83
CA ARG A 504 -91.89 -0.36 3.50
C ARG A 504 -90.39 -0.08 3.43
N ASP A 505 -89.92 0.93 4.16
CA ASP A 505 -88.51 1.19 4.41
C ASP A 505 -88.26 1.20 5.93
N ILE A 506 -87.07 0.76 6.36
CA ILE A 506 -86.66 0.81 7.76
C ILE A 506 -86.47 2.28 8.21
N ARG A 507 -86.19 3.19 7.26
CA ARG A 507 -86.12 4.64 7.46
C ARG A 507 -87.48 5.30 7.77
N ASP A 508 -88.60 4.58 7.58
CA ASP A 508 -89.93 5.06 8.01
C ASP A 508 -90.16 4.90 9.52
N ILE A 509 -89.31 4.10 10.20
CA ILE A 509 -89.34 3.93 11.66
C ILE A 509 -88.77 5.20 12.31
N LYS A 510 -89.63 5.95 12.99
CA LYS A 510 -89.20 7.09 13.82
C LYS A 510 -88.41 6.57 15.02
N ASP A 511 -87.20 7.05 15.20
CA ASP A 511 -86.49 6.94 16.49
C ASP A 511 -87.32 7.66 17.58
N THR A 512 -87.54 6.99 18.71
CA THR A 512 -88.34 7.46 19.87
C THR A 512 -87.60 7.22 21.17
#